data_AF-T0Y5Z5-F1
#
_entry.id   AF-T0Y5Z5-F1
#
_cell.length_a   1.000
_cell.length_b   1.000
_cell.length_c   1.000
_cell.angle_alpha   90.00
_cell.angle_beta   90.00
_cell.angle_gamma   90.00
#
_symmetry.space_group_name_H-M   'P 1'
#
loop_
_entity.id
_entity.type
_entity.pdbx_description
1 polymer ?
#
loop_
_entity_poly.entity_id
_entity_poly.type
_entity_poly.pdbx_seq_one_letter_code
_entity_poly.pdbx_strand_id
1 'polypeptide(L)'
;MASREGRLADPGPVVPLAPFLTRDHEVRQVEGSVDLRWGITEEILRDPRRPAWFRGTGAMTVVGNLWSSRERVARHLGVPAAGLPDLLLTALEHPTPPERVEGPAAFHVLPGPVDLTRLPVPVFFPRDAGPYLTAAIFSARWKGKQNLSFHRLWVQNPRGGPVRLVPRHLDRMVRLARAEGRDLPVAIVLGAPLEFTLAAAVATDYAVDEMEIASALWQRRCGRPLPVVELPSGCQVPRDSEIVLEGRVTQQDAPEGPFLDVLGTYDPIREQPVVEIDRIYTTEKPVLPVIVAGTGEHYVLMGLPREPL
;
A
#
# COMPACT_ATOMS: atom_id res chain seq x y z
N MET A 1 -1.60 -39.20 -26.93
CA MET A 1 -2.28 -37.90 -26.73
C MET A 1 -1.89 -37.39 -25.36
N ALA A 2 -0.80 -36.62 -25.27
CA ALA A 2 -0.38 -35.97 -24.03
C ALA A 2 -1.00 -34.56 -24.00
N SER A 3 -1.65 -34.25 -22.88
CA SER A 3 -2.33 -32.99 -22.60
C SER A 3 -1.37 -31.80 -22.72
N ARG A 4 -1.76 -30.81 -23.52
CA ARG A 4 -1.15 -29.48 -23.54
C ARG A 4 -1.46 -28.79 -22.22
N GLU A 5 -0.60 -28.95 -21.23
CA GLU A 5 -0.47 -27.97 -20.15
C GLU A 5 -0.12 -26.63 -20.80
N GLY A 6 -1.04 -25.68 -20.71
CA GLY A 6 -0.80 -24.32 -21.15
C GLY A 6 0.34 -23.75 -20.33
N ARG A 7 1.53 -23.64 -20.92
CA ARG A 7 2.61 -22.81 -20.38
C ARG A 7 2.03 -21.42 -20.17
N LEU A 8 1.87 -21.04 -18.90
CA LEU A 8 1.72 -19.65 -18.52
C LEU A 8 2.87 -18.89 -19.19
N ALA A 9 2.54 -17.85 -19.94
CA ALA A 9 3.53 -17.00 -20.59
C ALA A 9 4.52 -16.49 -19.53
N ASP A 10 5.79 -16.35 -19.92
CA ASP A 10 6.81 -15.68 -19.12
C ASP A 10 6.23 -14.35 -18.57
N PRO A 11 6.10 -14.18 -17.24
CA PRO A 11 5.42 -13.03 -16.64
C PRO A 11 6.15 -11.70 -16.89
N GLY A 12 7.34 -11.74 -17.50
CA GLY A 12 8.19 -10.58 -17.72
C GLY A 12 8.73 -10.01 -16.39
N PRO A 13 9.67 -9.06 -16.44
CA PRO A 13 10.10 -8.36 -15.24
C PRO A 13 8.91 -7.59 -14.65
N VAL A 14 8.78 -7.59 -13.32
CA VAL A 14 7.87 -6.68 -12.65
C VAL A 14 8.31 -5.26 -12.96
N VAL A 15 7.43 -4.57 -13.66
CA VAL A 15 7.72 -3.27 -14.25
C VAL A 15 7.46 -2.23 -13.16
N PRO A 16 8.38 -1.27 -12.93
CA PRO A 16 8.09 -0.11 -12.10
C PRO A 16 6.75 0.54 -12.48
N LEU A 17 6.09 1.19 -11.54
CA LEU A 17 4.69 1.60 -11.70
C LEU A 17 4.51 2.54 -12.89
N ALA A 18 5.41 3.50 -13.12
CA ALA A 18 5.32 4.41 -14.26
C ALA A 18 5.31 3.68 -15.64
N PRO A 19 6.25 2.78 -15.96
CA PRO A 19 6.18 2.00 -17.19
C PRO A 19 5.01 0.99 -17.23
N PHE A 20 4.49 0.51 -16.09
CA PHE A 20 3.22 -0.23 -16.04
C PHE A 20 2.05 0.65 -16.51
N LEU A 21 1.90 1.84 -15.91
CA LEU A 21 0.83 2.79 -16.23
C LEU A 21 0.87 3.25 -17.70
N THR A 22 2.08 3.41 -18.26
CA THR A 22 2.26 3.86 -19.65
C THR A 22 1.70 2.85 -20.67
N ARG A 23 1.74 1.55 -20.35
CA ARG A 23 1.29 0.46 -21.24
C ARG A 23 -0.20 0.14 -21.07
N ASP A 24 -0.84 0.70 -20.06
CA ASP A 24 -2.19 0.34 -19.68
C ASP A 24 -3.21 1.32 -20.27
N HIS A 25 -3.93 0.86 -21.28
CA HIS A 25 -4.92 1.66 -22.00
C HIS A 25 -6.17 2.02 -21.18
N GLU A 26 -6.41 1.37 -20.04
CA GLU A 26 -7.53 1.72 -19.16
C GLU A 26 -7.20 2.96 -18.31
N VAL A 27 -5.91 3.21 -18.04
CA VAL A 27 -5.42 4.33 -17.23
C VAL A 27 -5.63 5.64 -17.97
N ARG A 28 -6.39 6.54 -17.36
CA ARG A 28 -6.64 7.87 -17.89
C ARG A 28 -5.50 8.81 -17.47
N GLN A 29 -4.87 9.45 -18.44
CA GLN A 29 -3.83 10.44 -18.17
C GLN A 29 -4.47 11.80 -17.91
N VAL A 30 -4.19 12.37 -16.75
CA VAL A 30 -4.62 13.71 -16.35
C VAL A 30 -3.43 14.64 -16.50
N GLU A 31 -3.43 15.37 -17.61
CA GLU A 31 -2.40 16.34 -17.97
C GLU A 31 -2.70 17.72 -17.40
N GLY A 32 -1.66 18.54 -17.22
CA GLY A 32 -1.77 19.87 -16.62
C GLY A 32 -1.67 19.85 -15.09
N SER A 33 -1.65 21.04 -14.50
CA SER A 33 -1.52 21.20 -13.06
C SER A 33 -2.79 20.76 -12.34
N VAL A 34 -2.63 19.97 -11.28
CA VAL A 34 -3.74 19.45 -10.46
C VAL A 34 -3.62 20.02 -9.06
N ASP A 35 -4.71 20.56 -8.54
CA ASP A 35 -4.76 21.01 -7.15
C ASP A 35 -4.74 19.79 -6.21
N LEU A 36 -3.74 19.73 -5.34
CA LEU A 36 -3.63 18.69 -4.32
C LEU A 36 -4.68 18.85 -3.21
N ARG A 37 -5.34 20.00 -3.13
CA ARG A 37 -6.54 20.18 -2.32
C ARG A 37 -7.75 19.80 -3.17
N TRP A 38 -8.25 18.59 -2.93
CA TRP A 38 -9.49 18.03 -3.49
C TRP A 38 -9.49 17.75 -5.00
N GLY A 39 -8.64 18.38 -5.81
CA GLY A 39 -8.61 18.19 -7.26
C GLY A 39 -8.36 16.74 -7.70
N ILE A 40 -7.50 16.01 -6.96
CA ILE A 40 -7.32 14.57 -7.14
C ILE A 40 -8.64 13.80 -6.93
N THR A 41 -9.35 14.10 -5.85
CA THR A 41 -10.65 13.49 -5.51
C THR A 41 -11.70 13.82 -6.56
N GLU A 42 -11.84 15.09 -6.96
CA GLU A 42 -12.79 15.52 -7.97
C GLU A 42 -12.61 14.75 -9.27
N GLU A 43 -11.37 14.62 -9.72
CA GLU A 43 -11.05 13.95 -10.96
C GLU A 43 -11.28 12.43 -10.90
N ILE A 44 -11.02 11.82 -9.76
CA ILE A 44 -11.35 10.41 -9.50
C ILE A 44 -12.87 10.20 -9.48
N LEU A 45 -13.63 11.10 -8.87
CA LEU A 45 -15.09 10.99 -8.78
C LEU A 45 -15.81 11.22 -10.12
N ARG A 46 -15.18 11.89 -11.09
CA ARG A 46 -15.71 11.99 -12.47
C ARG A 46 -15.80 10.63 -13.16
N ASP A 47 -14.89 9.71 -12.85
CA ASP A 47 -14.88 8.35 -13.38
C ASP A 47 -14.34 7.36 -12.33
N PRO A 48 -15.15 6.99 -11.32
CA PRO A 48 -14.69 6.26 -10.14
C PRO A 48 -14.35 4.79 -10.41
N ARG A 49 -14.52 4.34 -11.67
CA ARG A 49 -14.24 2.96 -12.10
C ARG A 49 -12.93 2.83 -12.86
N ARG A 50 -12.33 3.94 -13.30
CA ARG A 50 -11.09 3.92 -14.08
C ARG A 50 -9.91 4.46 -13.26
N PRO A 51 -8.70 3.91 -13.46
CA PRO A 51 -7.50 4.50 -12.91
C PRO A 51 -7.24 5.88 -13.52
N ALA A 52 -6.73 6.80 -12.70
CA ALA A 52 -6.30 8.13 -13.12
C ALA A 52 -4.83 8.34 -12.74
N TRP A 53 -4.01 8.74 -13.72
CA TRP A 53 -2.61 9.08 -13.52
C TRP A 53 -2.41 10.58 -13.72
N PHE A 54 -2.09 11.26 -12.64
CA PHE A 54 -1.94 12.71 -12.54
C PHE A 54 -0.49 13.11 -12.78
N ARG A 55 -0.24 13.83 -13.87
CA ARG A 55 1.12 14.12 -14.36
C ARG A 55 1.66 15.44 -13.82
N GLY A 56 0.80 16.41 -13.52
CA GLY A 56 1.18 17.74 -13.02
C GLY A 56 0.94 17.96 -11.53
N THR A 57 1.51 17.10 -10.69
CA THR A 57 1.43 17.17 -9.22
C THR A 57 2.71 17.67 -8.56
N GLY A 58 3.62 18.28 -9.34
CA GLY A 58 4.88 18.82 -8.84
C GLY A 58 6.05 17.85 -9.03
N ALA A 59 6.76 17.53 -7.95
CA ALA A 59 8.02 16.78 -8.01
C ALA A 59 7.89 15.29 -8.37
N MET A 60 6.69 14.73 -8.23
CA MET A 60 6.36 13.35 -8.63
C MET A 60 4.93 13.27 -9.11
N THR A 61 4.60 12.20 -9.82
CA THR A 61 3.23 11.94 -10.31
C THR A 61 2.41 11.18 -9.29
N VAL A 62 1.09 11.33 -9.33
CA VAL A 62 0.14 10.63 -8.44
C VAL A 62 -0.70 9.67 -9.27
N VAL A 63 -1.03 8.49 -8.74
CA VAL A 63 -2.01 7.59 -9.35
C VAL A 63 -3.09 7.23 -8.33
N GLY A 64 -4.35 7.21 -8.75
CA GLY A 64 -5.43 6.71 -7.91
C GLY A 64 -6.37 5.80 -8.69
N ASN A 65 -7.18 5.03 -7.97
CA ASN A 65 -8.07 4.03 -8.54
C ASN A 65 -7.32 2.97 -9.37
N LEU A 66 -6.10 2.61 -8.97
CA LEU A 66 -5.27 1.70 -9.75
C LEU A 66 -5.90 0.31 -9.81
N TRP A 67 -6.44 -0.17 -8.71
CA TRP A 67 -7.12 -1.47 -8.59
C TRP A 67 -8.63 -1.29 -8.41
N SER A 68 -9.24 -0.45 -9.25
CA SER A 68 -10.64 0.00 -9.14
C SER A 68 -11.71 -1.04 -9.47
N SER A 69 -11.36 -2.21 -10.02
CA SER A 69 -12.31 -3.25 -10.38
C SER A 69 -11.77 -4.67 -10.18
N ARG A 70 -12.69 -5.62 -9.96
CA ARG A 70 -12.37 -7.05 -9.82
C ARG A 70 -11.77 -7.59 -11.11
N GLU A 71 -12.28 -7.17 -12.26
CA GLU A 71 -11.80 -7.59 -13.58
C GLU A 71 -10.34 -7.21 -13.79
N ARG A 72 -9.94 -6.01 -13.32
CA ARG A 72 -8.57 -5.52 -13.44
C ARG A 72 -7.63 -6.27 -12.50
N VAL A 73 -8.04 -6.51 -11.26
CA VAL A 73 -7.30 -7.34 -10.30
C VAL A 73 -7.12 -8.77 -10.86
N ALA A 74 -8.19 -9.38 -11.36
CA ALA A 74 -8.17 -10.72 -11.92
C ALA A 74 -7.27 -10.84 -13.15
N ARG A 75 -7.34 -9.87 -14.06
CA ARG A 75 -6.46 -9.79 -15.24
C ARG A 75 -4.99 -9.70 -14.83
N HIS A 76 -4.67 -8.89 -13.82
CA HIS A 76 -3.29 -8.81 -13.31
C HIS A 76 -2.83 -10.14 -12.74
N LEU A 77 -3.68 -10.82 -11.96
CA LEU A 77 -3.38 -12.12 -11.35
C LEU A 77 -3.46 -13.30 -12.33
N GLY A 78 -3.87 -13.08 -13.57
CA GLY A 78 -3.96 -14.12 -14.60
C GLY A 78 -5.09 -15.14 -14.34
N VAL A 79 -6.17 -14.72 -13.67
CA VAL A 79 -7.34 -15.56 -13.36
C VAL A 79 -8.64 -14.92 -13.86
N PRO A 80 -9.71 -15.69 -14.07
CA PRO A 80 -11.05 -15.13 -14.24
C PRO A 80 -11.51 -14.39 -12.97
N ALA A 81 -12.32 -13.33 -13.09
CA ALA A 81 -12.80 -12.57 -11.93
C ALA A 81 -13.58 -13.41 -10.92
N ALA A 82 -14.29 -14.45 -11.39
CA ALA A 82 -15.00 -15.40 -10.53
C ALA A 82 -14.05 -16.29 -9.69
N GLY A 83 -12.79 -16.46 -10.09
CA GLY A 83 -11.79 -17.26 -9.38
C GLY A 83 -10.94 -16.47 -8.39
N LEU A 84 -11.20 -15.17 -8.21
CA LEU A 84 -10.49 -14.35 -7.22
C LEU A 84 -10.65 -14.85 -5.77
N PRO A 85 -11.87 -15.22 -5.30
CA PRO A 85 -12.04 -15.73 -3.94
C PRO A 85 -11.22 -17.01 -3.71
N ASP A 86 -11.32 -17.99 -4.62
CA ASP A 86 -10.57 -19.25 -4.54
C ASP A 86 -9.05 -19.03 -4.51
N LEU A 87 -8.55 -18.08 -5.31
CA LEU A 87 -7.13 -17.74 -5.33
C LEU A 87 -6.67 -17.15 -3.99
N LEU A 88 -7.46 -16.24 -3.41
CA LEU A 88 -7.17 -15.64 -2.11
C LEU A 88 -7.22 -16.69 -0.99
N LEU A 89 -8.24 -17.55 -0.99
CA LEU A 89 -8.37 -18.65 -0.02
C LEU A 89 -7.19 -19.62 -0.12
N THR A 90 -6.81 -20.00 -1.34
CA THR A 90 -5.65 -20.89 -1.56
C THR A 90 -4.37 -20.27 -0.98
N ALA A 91 -4.15 -18.97 -1.18
CA ALA A 91 -2.98 -18.28 -0.63
C ALA A 91 -3.01 -18.15 0.90
N LEU A 92 -4.20 -18.08 1.50
CA LEU A 92 -4.41 -18.08 2.95
C LEU A 92 -4.14 -19.45 3.58
N GLU A 93 -4.59 -20.53 2.92
CA GLU A 93 -4.41 -21.91 3.40
C GLU A 93 -3.00 -22.46 3.12
N HIS A 94 -2.34 -21.95 2.07
CA HIS A 94 -1.02 -22.37 1.63
C HIS A 94 -0.08 -21.17 1.45
N PRO A 95 0.19 -20.41 2.53
CA PRO A 95 1.17 -19.32 2.49
C PRO A 95 2.57 -19.88 2.19
N THR A 96 3.41 -19.08 1.55
CA THR A 96 4.77 -19.49 1.17
C THR A 96 5.77 -18.44 1.64
N PRO A 97 6.98 -18.82 2.09
CA PRO A 97 7.96 -17.83 2.51
C PRO A 97 8.36 -16.90 1.35
N PRO A 98 8.61 -15.61 1.59
CA PRO A 98 9.23 -14.73 0.60
C PRO A 98 10.71 -15.08 0.39
N GLU A 99 11.29 -14.63 -0.71
CA GLU A 99 12.73 -14.74 -0.97
C GLU A 99 13.45 -13.45 -0.53
N ARG A 100 14.30 -13.53 0.49
CA ARG A 100 15.18 -12.41 0.85
C ARG A 100 16.25 -12.25 -0.23
N VAL A 101 16.36 -11.06 -0.80
CA VAL A 101 17.37 -10.73 -1.80
C VAL A 101 18.34 -9.66 -1.28
N GLU A 102 19.63 -9.82 -1.60
CA GLU A 102 20.70 -8.87 -1.23
C GLU A 102 21.07 -7.90 -2.38
N GLY A 103 20.41 -8.02 -3.53
CA GLY A 103 20.64 -7.18 -4.71
C GLY A 103 19.96 -5.81 -4.66
N PRO A 104 20.20 -4.93 -5.66
CA PRO A 104 19.59 -3.61 -5.69
C PRO A 104 18.07 -3.72 -5.75
N ALA A 105 17.40 -3.02 -4.84
CA ALA A 105 15.96 -2.77 -4.91
C ALA A 105 15.65 -1.82 -6.07
N ALA A 106 14.39 -1.76 -6.49
CA ALA A 106 13.94 -0.74 -7.44
C ALA A 106 14.10 0.68 -6.87
N PHE A 107 14.10 0.80 -5.55
CA PHE A 107 14.26 2.05 -4.81
C PHE A 107 15.68 2.24 -4.27
N HIS A 108 16.05 3.49 -4.05
CA HIS A 108 17.27 3.93 -3.38
C HIS A 108 16.94 5.00 -2.34
N VAL A 109 17.84 5.25 -1.40
CA VAL A 109 17.65 6.31 -0.39
C VAL A 109 17.56 7.66 -1.10
N LEU A 110 16.48 8.40 -0.84
CA LEU A 110 16.31 9.77 -1.30
C LEU A 110 17.34 10.67 -0.58
N PRO A 111 18.26 11.35 -1.29
CA PRO A 111 19.29 12.15 -0.66
C PRO A 111 18.71 13.42 -0.01
N GLY A 112 19.39 13.88 1.05
CA GLY A 112 19.03 15.09 1.78
C GLY A 112 18.19 14.83 3.03
N PRO A 113 17.64 15.89 3.66
CA PRO A 113 16.83 15.75 4.85
C PRO A 113 15.49 15.07 4.52
N VAL A 114 14.99 14.28 5.48
CA VAL A 114 13.64 13.72 5.41
C VAL A 114 12.62 14.84 5.45
N ASP A 115 11.79 14.92 4.41
CA ASP A 115 10.72 15.89 4.33
C ASP A 115 9.53 15.35 3.51
N LEU A 116 8.54 14.81 4.22
CA LEU A 116 7.30 14.31 3.65
C LEU A 116 6.44 15.42 3.03
N THR A 117 6.62 16.69 3.41
CA THR A 117 5.84 17.80 2.85
C THR A 117 6.23 18.12 1.40
N ARG A 118 7.34 17.56 0.92
CA ARG A 118 7.77 17.60 -0.48
C ARG A 118 7.08 16.56 -1.36
N LEU A 119 6.41 15.57 -0.76
CA LEU A 119 5.58 14.61 -1.49
C LEU A 119 4.23 15.28 -1.82
N PRO A 120 3.62 15.00 -2.98
CA PRO A 120 2.34 15.58 -3.38
C PRO A 120 1.17 14.86 -2.71
N VAL A 121 1.18 14.83 -1.38
CA VAL A 121 0.16 14.17 -0.57
C VAL A 121 -1.12 15.02 -0.63
N PRO A 122 -2.23 14.48 -1.14
CA PRO A 122 -3.44 15.28 -1.31
C PRO A 122 -4.20 15.46 0.01
N VAL A 123 -4.97 16.53 0.06
CA VAL A 123 -6.12 16.67 0.96
C VAL A 123 -7.33 16.17 0.19
N PHE A 124 -7.98 15.09 0.64
CA PHE A 124 -9.01 14.43 -0.18
C PHE A 124 -10.35 15.16 -0.15
N PHE A 125 -10.81 15.60 1.03
CA PHE A 125 -12.11 16.22 1.20
C PHE A 125 -12.04 17.54 2.00
N PRO A 126 -13.04 18.43 1.88
CA PRO A 126 -12.99 19.77 2.47
C PRO A 126 -12.83 19.84 3.98
N ARG A 127 -13.29 18.84 4.73
CA ARG A 127 -13.18 18.82 6.20
C ARG A 127 -12.09 17.88 6.69
N ASP A 128 -11.30 17.27 5.81
CA ASP A 128 -10.14 16.50 6.24
C ASP A 128 -9.14 17.45 6.92
N ALA A 129 -8.52 16.97 7.99
CA ALA A 129 -7.62 17.78 8.80
C ALA A 129 -6.36 18.28 8.05
N GLY A 130 -5.99 17.60 6.96
CA GLY A 130 -4.81 17.95 6.17
C GLY A 130 -4.47 16.88 5.13
N PRO A 131 -3.19 16.82 4.70
CA PRO A 131 -2.75 15.85 3.70
C PRO A 131 -2.56 14.44 4.30
N TYR A 132 -3.11 13.43 3.65
CA TYR A 132 -3.08 12.04 4.13
C TYR A 132 -2.46 11.07 3.13
N LEU A 133 -1.60 10.18 3.62
CA LEU A 133 -1.21 8.98 2.90
C LEU A 133 -2.26 7.91 3.15
N THR A 134 -3.10 7.61 2.17
CA THR A 134 -4.20 6.64 2.29
C THR A 134 -3.90 5.26 1.71
N ALA A 135 -2.98 5.19 0.74
CA ALA A 135 -2.49 3.94 0.17
C ALA A 135 -1.30 3.35 0.98
N ALA A 136 -1.11 3.79 2.22
CA ALA A 136 0.04 3.45 3.05
C ALA A 136 -0.11 2.06 3.68
N ILE A 137 0.73 1.12 3.25
CA ILE A 137 0.83 -0.21 3.85
C ILE A 137 1.96 -0.22 4.87
N PHE A 138 1.64 -0.45 6.13
CA PHE A 138 2.61 -0.60 7.21
C PHE A 138 3.09 -2.04 7.24
N SER A 139 4.38 -2.23 6.99
CA SER A 139 5.14 -3.44 7.31
C SER A 139 5.81 -3.26 8.66
N ALA A 140 5.40 -4.08 9.64
CA ALA A 140 5.96 -4.04 10.99
C ALA A 140 6.45 -5.43 11.39
N ARG A 141 7.56 -5.47 12.12
CA ARG A 141 8.08 -6.72 12.68
C ARG A 141 8.41 -6.54 14.16
N TRP A 142 7.78 -7.33 15.02
CA TRP A 142 8.01 -7.31 16.46
C TRP A 142 8.13 -8.72 17.02
N LYS A 143 9.29 -9.02 17.65
CA LYS A 143 9.58 -10.34 18.26
C LYS A 143 9.28 -11.52 17.34
N GLY A 144 9.69 -11.41 16.07
CA GLY A 144 9.49 -12.46 15.07
C GLY A 144 8.09 -12.50 14.44
N LYS A 145 7.15 -11.64 14.87
CA LYS A 145 5.84 -11.49 14.22
C LYS A 145 5.87 -10.38 13.19
N GLN A 146 5.48 -10.71 11.97
CA GLN A 146 5.30 -9.80 10.85
C GLN A 146 3.82 -9.37 10.79
N ASN A 147 3.58 -8.14 10.35
CA ASN A 147 2.25 -7.62 10.08
C ASN A 147 2.30 -6.75 8.83
N LEU A 148 1.37 -6.94 7.90
CA LEU A 148 1.08 -6.00 6.82
C LEU A 148 -0.34 -5.43 6.97
N SER A 149 -0.50 -4.11 7.01
CA SER A 149 -1.82 -3.50 7.11
C SER A 149 -1.90 -2.08 6.58
N PHE A 150 -3.07 -1.71 6.02
CA PHE A 150 -3.35 -0.34 5.62
C PHE A 150 -3.67 0.57 6.80
N HIS A 151 -3.04 1.75 6.82
CA HIS A 151 -3.40 2.81 7.76
C HIS A 151 -3.27 4.18 7.11
N ARG A 152 -4.27 5.05 7.32
CA ARG A 152 -4.12 6.45 6.94
C ARG A 152 -3.12 7.13 7.88
N LEU A 153 -2.15 7.82 7.30
CA LEU A 153 -1.16 8.62 8.02
C LEU A 153 -1.35 10.10 7.67
N TRP A 154 -1.61 10.93 8.68
CA TRP A 154 -1.64 12.37 8.51
C TRP A 154 -0.21 12.90 8.43
N VAL A 155 0.15 13.53 7.31
CA VAL A 155 1.44 14.22 7.17
C VAL A 155 1.31 15.61 7.80
N GLN A 156 1.59 15.71 9.10
CA GLN A 156 1.46 16.96 9.85
C GLN A 156 2.73 17.82 9.76
N ASN A 157 3.89 17.20 9.57
CA ASN A 157 5.18 17.87 9.49
C ASN A 157 6.18 17.08 8.59
N PRO A 158 7.39 17.62 8.31
CA PRO A 158 8.39 16.97 7.46
C PRO A 158 8.77 15.54 7.85
N ARG A 159 8.67 15.18 9.14
CA ARG A 159 9.08 13.84 9.62
C ARG A 159 7.90 12.89 9.86
N GLY A 160 6.65 13.32 9.76
CA GLY A 160 5.51 12.44 10.00
C GLY A 160 4.31 13.12 10.66
N GLY A 161 3.59 12.34 11.46
CA GLY A 161 2.35 12.74 12.12
C GLY A 161 1.55 11.53 12.63
N PRO A 162 0.33 11.75 13.12
CA PRO A 162 -0.48 10.68 13.72
C PRO A 162 -1.03 9.70 12.69
N VAL A 163 -1.04 8.41 13.05
CA VAL A 163 -1.58 7.30 12.24
C VAL A 163 -2.83 6.71 12.87
N ARG A 164 -3.90 6.52 12.09
CA ARG A 164 -5.14 5.92 12.61
C ARG A 164 -4.98 4.40 12.76
N LEU A 165 -4.87 3.92 14.00
CA LEU A 165 -4.85 2.50 14.35
C LEU A 165 -6.17 2.06 14.99
N VAL A 166 -6.84 1.08 14.39
CA VAL A 166 -7.94 0.36 15.02
C VAL A 166 -7.39 -0.82 15.85
N PRO A 167 -8.13 -1.32 16.88
CA PRO A 167 -7.69 -2.42 17.75
C PRO A 167 -7.48 -3.76 17.01
N ARG A 168 -6.37 -3.87 16.28
CA ARG A 168 -5.95 -4.97 15.41
C ARG A 168 -4.45 -5.25 15.62
N HIS A 169 -3.87 -6.05 14.74
CA HIS A 169 -2.50 -6.57 14.85
C HIS A 169 -1.44 -5.47 15.04
N LEU A 170 -1.44 -4.42 14.22
CA LEU A 170 -0.47 -3.31 14.38
C LEU A 170 -0.65 -2.55 15.71
N ASP A 171 -1.89 -2.21 16.11
CA ASP A 171 -2.17 -1.58 17.43
C ASP A 171 -1.68 -2.47 18.58
N ARG A 172 -1.90 -3.78 18.49
CA ARG A 172 -1.37 -4.75 19.47
C ARG A 172 0.16 -4.70 19.52
N MET A 173 0.85 -4.68 18.37
CA MET A 173 2.31 -4.58 18.32
C MET A 173 2.81 -3.28 18.96
N VAL A 174 2.15 -2.14 18.67
CA VAL A 174 2.48 -0.84 19.26
C VAL A 174 2.33 -0.88 20.77
N ARG A 175 1.22 -1.42 21.29
CA ARG A 175 1.00 -1.55 22.74
C ARG A 175 2.06 -2.42 23.42
N LEU A 176 2.45 -3.53 22.78
CA LEU A 176 3.50 -4.42 23.30
C LEU A 176 4.87 -3.73 23.31
N ALA A 177 5.23 -2.99 22.26
CA ALA A 177 6.47 -2.22 22.22
C ALA A 177 6.49 -1.11 23.29
N ARG A 178 5.39 -0.36 23.43
CA ARG A 178 5.24 0.69 24.45
C ARG A 178 5.29 0.13 25.88
N ALA A 179 4.73 -1.04 26.12
CA ALA A 179 4.84 -1.72 27.42
C ALA A 179 6.29 -2.05 27.82
N GLU A 180 7.20 -2.09 26.84
CA GLU A 180 8.64 -2.26 27.04
C GLU A 180 9.42 -0.94 26.97
N GLY A 181 8.74 0.21 26.91
CA GLY A 181 9.37 1.53 26.79
C GLY A 181 10.04 1.76 25.43
N ARG A 182 9.59 1.06 24.39
CA ARG A 182 10.19 1.08 23.05
C ARG A 182 9.20 1.58 22.00
N ASP A 183 9.74 2.28 21.02
CA ASP A 183 9.04 2.56 19.77
C ASP A 183 8.96 1.28 18.92
N LEU A 184 7.93 1.16 18.08
CA LEU A 184 7.79 0.05 17.14
C LEU A 184 8.41 0.43 15.79
N PRO A 185 9.48 -0.23 15.33
CA PRO A 185 10.01 -0.02 13.98
C PRO A 185 8.98 -0.41 12.93
N VAL A 186 8.82 0.43 11.90
CA VAL A 186 7.91 0.20 10.78
C VAL A 186 8.52 0.67 9.47
N ALA A 187 8.10 0.04 8.38
CA ALA A 187 8.27 0.56 7.02
C ALA A 187 6.89 0.81 6.41
N ILE A 188 6.69 1.97 5.82
CA ILE A 188 5.47 2.32 5.10
C ILE A 188 5.74 2.19 3.61
N VAL A 189 5.04 1.28 2.94
CA VAL A 189 5.20 1.01 1.52
C VAL A 189 4.07 1.67 0.75
N LEU A 190 4.44 2.43 -0.29
CA LEU A 190 3.55 3.12 -1.21
C LEU A 190 3.94 2.69 -2.62
N GLY A 191 3.03 2.01 -3.31
CA GLY A 191 3.25 1.54 -4.68
C GLY A 191 4.02 0.23 -4.69
N ALA A 192 3.42 -0.81 -4.12
CA ALA A 192 3.95 -2.16 -4.09
C ALA A 192 3.30 -3.01 -5.21
N PRO A 193 3.82 -4.23 -5.47
CA PRO A 193 3.08 -5.24 -6.23
C PRO A 193 1.66 -5.46 -5.68
N LEU A 194 0.73 -5.82 -6.57
CA LEU A 194 -0.67 -6.02 -6.20
C LEU A 194 -0.83 -7.13 -5.15
N GLU A 195 0.00 -8.16 -5.22
CA GLU A 195 -0.06 -9.31 -4.31
C GLU A 195 0.23 -8.90 -2.86
N PHE A 196 1.21 -8.01 -2.67
CA PHE A 196 1.49 -7.39 -1.37
C PHE A 196 0.35 -6.48 -0.91
N THR A 197 -0.22 -5.71 -1.85
CA THR A 197 -1.36 -4.82 -1.61
C THR A 197 -2.61 -5.61 -1.17
N LEU A 198 -2.91 -6.73 -1.82
CA LEU A 198 -4.04 -7.61 -1.47
C LEU A 198 -3.81 -8.28 -0.13
N ALA A 199 -2.61 -8.83 0.12
CA ALA A 199 -2.29 -9.47 1.38
C ALA A 199 -2.44 -8.53 2.58
N ALA A 200 -2.02 -7.27 2.45
CA ALA A 200 -2.19 -6.24 3.48
C ALA A 200 -3.66 -5.83 3.72
N ALA A 201 -4.57 -6.16 2.80
CA ALA A 201 -5.99 -5.92 2.93
C ALA A 201 -6.75 -7.12 3.56
N VAL A 202 -6.12 -8.29 3.63
CA VAL A 202 -6.76 -9.49 4.19
C VAL A 202 -6.86 -9.39 5.71
N ALA A 203 -8.03 -9.77 6.25
CA ALA A 203 -8.20 -9.95 7.68
C ALA A 203 -7.81 -11.37 8.06
N THR A 204 -6.65 -11.52 8.69
CA THR A 204 -6.09 -12.81 9.13
C THR A 204 -6.13 -12.93 10.66
N ASP A 205 -5.80 -14.12 11.16
CA ASP A 205 -5.42 -14.30 12.56
C ASP A 205 -3.99 -13.79 12.82
N TYR A 206 -3.72 -13.27 14.02
CA TYR A 206 -2.40 -12.72 14.39
C TYR A 206 -1.22 -13.70 14.27
N ALA A 207 -1.51 -14.99 14.11
CA ALA A 207 -0.48 -16.01 13.93
C ALA A 207 0.04 -16.08 12.48
N VAL A 208 -0.75 -15.63 11.52
CA VAL A 208 -0.48 -15.70 10.07
C VAL A 208 0.41 -14.53 9.66
N ASP A 209 1.37 -14.79 8.78
CA ASP A 209 2.26 -13.78 8.21
C ASP A 209 1.71 -13.32 6.85
N GLU A 210 1.22 -12.07 6.77
CA GLU A 210 0.68 -11.56 5.51
C GLU A 210 1.73 -11.43 4.40
N MET A 211 3.03 -11.38 4.73
CA MET A 211 4.09 -11.42 3.72
C MET A 211 4.14 -12.78 3.01
N GLU A 212 3.84 -13.87 3.73
CA GLU A 212 3.81 -15.19 3.13
C GLU A 212 2.58 -15.41 2.22
N ILE A 213 1.45 -14.77 2.56
CA ILE A 213 0.27 -14.71 1.67
C ILE A 213 0.62 -13.92 0.39
N ALA A 214 1.27 -12.77 0.53
CA ALA A 214 1.74 -11.98 -0.60
C ALA A 214 2.67 -12.80 -1.50
N SER A 215 3.58 -13.57 -0.91
CA SER A 215 4.49 -14.45 -1.63
C SER A 215 3.75 -15.59 -2.34
N ALA A 216 2.73 -16.20 -1.72
CA ALA A 216 1.94 -17.26 -2.35
C ALA A 216 1.17 -16.74 -3.58
N LEU A 217 0.51 -15.58 -3.46
CA LEU A 217 -0.16 -14.91 -4.58
C LEU A 217 0.83 -14.57 -5.71
N TRP A 218 1.99 -14.01 -5.34
CA TRP A 218 3.03 -13.67 -6.29
C TRP A 218 3.59 -14.91 -6.98
N GLN A 219 3.86 -15.98 -6.24
CA GLN A 219 4.38 -17.24 -6.77
C GLN A 219 3.39 -17.88 -7.73
N ARG A 220 2.09 -17.80 -7.45
CA ARG A 220 1.05 -18.32 -8.35
C ARG A 220 1.06 -17.62 -9.72
N ARG A 221 1.38 -16.33 -9.76
CA ARG A 221 1.48 -15.54 -11.00
C ARG A 221 2.86 -15.62 -11.66
N CYS A 222 3.93 -15.50 -10.87
CA CYS A 222 5.30 -15.31 -11.34
C CYS A 222 6.15 -16.59 -11.38
N GLY A 223 5.68 -17.69 -10.77
CA GLY A 223 6.39 -18.97 -10.72
C GLY A 223 7.61 -19.00 -9.78
N ARG A 224 7.78 -17.99 -8.93
CA ARG A 224 8.87 -17.87 -7.93
C ARG A 224 8.39 -17.10 -6.69
N PRO A 225 9.03 -17.22 -5.52
CA PRO A 225 8.66 -16.45 -4.33
C PRO A 225 8.77 -14.93 -4.52
N LEU A 226 8.08 -14.16 -3.68
CA LEU A 226 8.15 -12.69 -3.70
C LEU A 226 9.54 -12.23 -3.23
N PRO A 227 10.31 -11.49 -4.05
CA PRO A 227 11.58 -10.93 -3.62
C PRO A 227 11.37 -9.78 -2.63
N VAL A 228 11.95 -9.88 -1.46
CA VAL A 228 11.89 -8.87 -0.40
C VAL A 228 13.28 -8.39 0.02
N VAL A 229 13.36 -7.13 0.43
CA VAL A 229 14.55 -6.52 0.99
C VAL A 229 14.29 -6.22 2.46
N GLU A 230 15.29 -6.50 3.30
CA GLU A 230 15.27 -6.13 4.72
C GLU A 230 15.94 -4.77 4.89
N LEU A 231 15.21 -3.80 5.44
CA LEU A 231 15.71 -2.47 5.76
C LEU A 231 16.53 -2.50 7.05
N PRO A 232 17.36 -1.47 7.34
CA PRO A 232 18.13 -1.40 8.58
C PRO A 232 17.31 -1.52 9.88
N SER A 233 16.04 -1.10 9.86
CA SER A 233 15.05 -1.29 10.93
C SER A 233 14.66 -2.76 11.18
N GLY A 234 15.03 -3.68 10.29
CA GLY A 234 14.63 -5.08 10.29
C GLY A 234 13.26 -5.34 9.63
N CYS A 235 12.59 -4.30 9.14
CA CYS A 235 11.34 -4.44 8.39
C CYS A 235 11.60 -4.96 6.99
N GLN A 236 10.73 -5.84 6.50
CA GLN A 236 10.80 -6.39 5.15
C GLN A 236 9.81 -5.68 4.23
N VAL A 237 10.26 -5.35 3.02
CA VAL A 237 9.44 -4.70 1.98
C VAL A 237 9.68 -5.37 0.62
N PRO A 238 8.70 -5.38 -0.30
CA PRO A 238 8.92 -5.89 -1.65
C PRO A 238 10.05 -5.15 -2.34
N ARG A 239 10.94 -5.88 -3.02
CA ARG A 239 12.06 -5.32 -3.80
C ARG A 239 11.60 -4.28 -4.82
N ASP A 240 10.44 -4.53 -5.42
CA ASP A 240 9.87 -3.74 -6.52
C ASP A 240 8.82 -2.73 -6.01
N SER A 241 9.17 -1.98 -4.95
CA SER A 241 8.32 -0.91 -4.39
C SER A 241 8.70 0.47 -4.95
N GLU A 242 7.71 1.36 -5.12
CA GLU A 242 7.91 2.72 -5.64
C GLU A 242 8.49 3.67 -4.59
N ILE A 243 7.85 3.76 -3.43
CA ILE A 243 8.25 4.63 -2.32
C ILE A 243 8.17 3.82 -1.02
N VAL A 244 9.23 3.89 -0.22
CA VAL A 244 9.28 3.26 1.11
C VAL A 244 9.70 4.31 2.13
N LEU A 245 8.93 4.45 3.21
CA LEU A 245 9.25 5.33 4.34
C LEU A 245 9.67 4.45 5.52
N GLU A 246 10.94 4.51 5.92
CA GLU A 246 11.45 3.77 7.07
C GLU A 246 11.41 4.66 8.32
N GLY A 247 10.87 4.14 9.41
CA GLY A 247 10.77 4.89 10.66
C GLY A 247 10.22 4.06 11.81
N ARG A 248 9.44 4.71 12.68
CA ARG A 248 8.86 4.08 13.87
C ARG A 248 7.52 4.69 14.26
N VAL A 249 6.65 3.87 14.83
CA VAL A 249 5.51 4.33 15.62
C VAL A 249 6.02 4.60 17.03
N THR A 250 5.93 5.87 17.44
CA THR A 250 6.50 6.34 18.70
C THR A 250 5.63 5.99 19.91
N GLN A 251 6.15 6.26 21.10
CA GLN A 251 5.41 6.22 22.36
C GLN A 251 4.43 7.39 22.57
N GLN A 252 4.47 8.40 21.70
CA GLN A 252 3.65 9.61 21.82
C GLN A 252 2.36 9.49 21.02
N ASP A 253 1.31 10.15 21.52
CA ASP A 253 0.03 10.30 20.83
C ASP A 253 -0.20 11.76 20.46
N ALA A 254 -0.99 11.99 19.42
CA ALA A 254 -1.46 13.30 19.01
C ALA A 254 -2.88 13.20 18.42
N PRO A 255 -3.63 14.32 18.35
CA PRO A 255 -4.93 14.36 17.70
C PRO A 255 -4.85 13.97 16.20
N GLU A 256 -5.65 12.99 15.78
CA GLU A 256 -5.82 12.57 14.39
C GLU A 256 -7.24 12.84 13.92
N GLY A 257 -7.38 13.35 12.70
CA GLY A 257 -8.68 13.65 12.10
C GLY A 257 -9.15 15.09 12.36
N PRO A 258 -10.39 15.44 11.95
CA PRO A 258 -11.36 14.54 11.33
C PRO A 258 -10.94 14.11 9.92
N PHE A 259 -11.45 12.98 9.47
CA PHE A 259 -11.16 12.42 8.13
C PHE A 259 -12.38 11.67 7.59
N LEU A 260 -12.70 11.82 6.30
CA LEU A 260 -13.84 11.11 5.70
C LEU A 260 -13.56 9.60 5.60
N ASP A 261 -14.39 8.79 6.25
CA ASP A 261 -14.29 7.33 6.22
C ASP A 261 -15.06 6.73 5.02
N VAL A 262 -14.79 5.45 4.74
CA VAL A 262 -15.42 4.67 3.65
C VAL A 262 -16.95 4.64 3.70
N LEU A 263 -17.52 4.82 4.90
CA LEU A 263 -18.97 4.87 5.13
C LEU A 263 -19.60 6.22 4.76
N GLY A 264 -18.81 7.19 4.28
CA GLY A 264 -19.26 8.54 3.95
C GLY A 264 -19.50 9.44 5.18
N THR A 265 -19.07 9.01 6.36
CA THR A 265 -19.10 9.78 7.60
C THR A 265 -17.69 10.19 7.99
N TYR A 266 -17.54 11.32 8.69
CA TYR A 266 -16.24 11.74 9.21
C TYR A 266 -15.92 10.97 10.49
N ASP A 267 -14.77 10.29 10.54
CA ASP A 267 -14.21 9.78 11.79
C ASP A 267 -13.85 11.00 12.66
N PRO A 268 -14.34 11.09 13.90
CA PRO A 268 -14.03 12.22 14.78
C PRO A 268 -12.54 12.26 15.16
N ILE A 269 -12.13 13.38 15.73
CA ILE A 269 -10.79 13.57 16.26
C ILE A 269 -10.53 12.57 17.39
N ARG A 270 -9.39 11.87 17.35
CA ARG A 270 -8.96 10.91 18.38
C ARG A 270 -7.47 11.05 18.66
N GLU A 271 -7.06 10.83 19.90
CA GLU A 271 -5.63 10.61 20.20
C GLU A 271 -5.17 9.31 19.54
N GLN A 272 -4.13 9.40 18.73
CA GLN A 272 -3.56 8.29 17.97
C GLN A 272 -2.03 8.36 18.01
N PRO A 273 -1.34 7.22 17.88
CA PRO A 273 0.10 7.18 17.95
C PRO A 273 0.75 7.97 16.81
N VAL A 274 1.87 8.62 17.10
CA VAL A 274 2.65 9.40 16.13
C VAL A 274 3.68 8.52 15.44
N VAL A 275 3.76 8.64 14.11
CA VAL A 275 4.82 8.07 13.29
C VAL A 275 5.92 9.10 13.06
N GLU A 276 7.17 8.70 13.22
CA GLU A 276 8.34 9.46 12.80
C GLU A 276 9.14 8.69 11.75
N ILE A 277 9.46 9.36 10.63
CA ILE A 277 10.21 8.84 9.50
C ILE A 277 11.67 9.24 9.61
N ASP A 278 12.55 8.26 9.45
CA ASP A 278 14.00 8.42 9.53
C ASP A 278 14.66 8.38 8.16
N ARG A 279 14.08 7.65 7.19
CA ARG A 279 14.58 7.59 5.81
C ARG A 279 13.43 7.48 4.81
N ILE A 280 13.62 8.07 3.64
CA ILE A 280 12.74 7.92 2.48
C ILE A 280 13.53 7.20 1.40
N TYR A 281 12.92 6.21 0.78
CA TYR A 281 13.44 5.51 -0.39
C TYR A 281 12.49 5.70 -1.56
N THR A 282 13.03 5.93 -2.76
CA THR A 282 12.22 6.09 -3.98
C THR A 282 12.87 5.41 -5.18
N THR A 283 12.08 5.03 -6.17
CA THR A 283 12.57 4.82 -7.54
C THR A 283 13.05 6.15 -8.14
N GLU A 284 13.65 6.13 -9.35
CA GLU A 284 14.11 7.34 -10.03
C GLU A 284 12.96 8.29 -10.44
N LYS A 285 11.80 7.72 -10.77
CA LYS A 285 10.60 8.46 -11.23
C LYS A 285 9.39 7.94 -10.45
N PRO A 286 9.32 8.25 -9.15
CA PRO A 286 8.34 7.64 -8.27
C PRO A 286 6.92 8.07 -8.65
N VAL A 287 6.00 7.13 -8.49
CA VAL A 287 4.56 7.40 -8.58
C VAL A 287 3.95 7.19 -7.19
N LEU A 288 3.31 8.22 -6.64
CA LEU A 288 2.61 8.15 -5.37
C LEU A 288 1.19 7.59 -5.58
N PRO A 289 0.86 6.37 -5.12
CA PRO A 289 -0.51 5.90 -5.14
C PRO A 289 -1.36 6.56 -4.05
N VAL A 290 -2.64 6.76 -4.36
CA VAL A 290 -3.65 7.26 -3.44
C VAL A 290 -4.93 6.45 -3.56
N ILE A 291 -5.60 6.22 -2.43
CA ILE A 291 -6.92 5.59 -2.37
C ILE A 291 -7.89 6.64 -1.85
N VAL A 292 -8.92 6.95 -2.62
CA VAL A 292 -9.98 7.88 -2.21
C VAL A 292 -11.05 7.12 -1.43
N ALA A 293 -11.52 7.69 -0.33
CA ALA A 293 -12.57 7.08 0.47
C ALA A 293 -13.85 6.86 -0.36
N GLY A 294 -14.44 5.66 -0.28
CA GLY A 294 -15.70 5.36 -0.95
C GLY A 294 -15.63 5.23 -2.49
N THR A 295 -14.46 5.01 -3.07
CA THR A 295 -14.31 4.75 -4.52
C THR A 295 -14.03 3.28 -4.83
N GLY A 296 -14.02 2.94 -6.12
CA GLY A 296 -13.91 1.55 -6.60
C GLY A 296 -12.73 0.79 -6.00
N GLU A 297 -11.54 1.40 -5.94
CA GLU A 297 -10.35 0.74 -5.39
C GLU A 297 -10.48 0.46 -3.89
N HIS A 298 -11.05 1.40 -3.13
CA HIS A 298 -11.31 1.19 -1.71
C HIS A 298 -12.27 0.02 -1.47
N TYR A 299 -13.36 -0.04 -2.26
CA TYR A 299 -14.33 -1.14 -2.17
C TYR A 299 -13.76 -2.48 -2.62
N VAL A 300 -12.93 -2.50 -3.66
CA VAL A 300 -12.28 -3.73 -4.14
C VAL A 300 -11.32 -4.26 -3.07
N LEU A 301 -10.45 -3.41 -2.53
CA LEU A 301 -9.46 -3.83 -1.53
C LEU A 301 -10.10 -4.20 -0.19
N MET A 302 -11.15 -3.50 0.27
CA MET A 302 -11.84 -3.89 1.51
C MET A 302 -12.83 -5.04 1.32
N GLY A 303 -13.41 -5.18 0.13
CA GLY A 303 -14.49 -6.12 -0.17
C GLY A 303 -13.97 -7.51 -0.51
N LEU A 304 -13.02 -7.63 -1.44
CA LEU A 304 -12.51 -8.92 -1.93
C LEU A 304 -12.08 -9.87 -0.79
N PRO A 305 -11.33 -9.42 0.24
CA PRO A 305 -10.88 -10.32 1.31
C PRO A 305 -11.97 -10.71 2.32
N ARG A 306 -13.17 -10.14 2.21
CA ARG A 306 -14.30 -10.35 3.14
C ARG A 306 -15.49 -11.04 2.49
N GLU A 307 -15.38 -11.38 1.21
CA GLU A 307 -16.43 -12.14 0.53
C GLU A 307 -16.60 -13.51 1.20
N PRO A 308 -17.83 -14.04 1.27
CA PRO A 308 -18.04 -15.39 1.77
C PRO A 308 -17.22 -16.36 0.92
N LEU A 309 -16.29 -17.05 1.58
CA LEU A 309 -15.55 -18.19 1.04
C LEU A 309 -16.45 -19.42 1.05
#